data_AF-A0A7C0UNM0-F1
#
_entry.id   AF-A0A7C0UNM0-F1
#
_cell.length_a   1.000
_cell.length_b   1.000
_cell.length_c   1.000
_cell.angle_alpha   90.00
_cell.angle_beta   90.00
_cell.angle_gamma   90.00
#
_symmetry.space_group_name_H-M   'P 1'
#
loop_
_entity.id
_entity.type
_entity.pdbx_description
1 polymer ?
#
loop_
_entity_poly.entity_id
_entity_poly.type
_entity_poly.pdbx_seq_one_letter_code
_entity_poly.pdbx_strand_id
1 'polypeptide(L)'
;MHGQKITYKKHGIYNCTLLVSDETGRQAKDSIKVIVERNRPPIVTLNINKKTVERKFTPLSVLALLPFPFWPYKWAGNQQMFLDRIERKKRDMGLG
;
A
#
# COMPACT_ATOMS: atom_id res chain seq x y z
N MET A 1 29.66 -27.99 -19.72
CA MET A 1 30.03 -27.06 -18.63
C MET A 1 29.77 -27.74 -17.31
N HIS A 2 30.81 -28.06 -16.53
CA HIS A 2 30.65 -28.55 -15.16
C HIS A 2 30.70 -27.36 -14.21
N GLY A 3 29.56 -26.98 -13.63
CA GLY A 3 29.49 -25.91 -12.62
C GLY A 3 29.50 -26.51 -11.22
N GLN A 4 30.43 -26.09 -10.37
CA GLN A 4 30.40 -26.44 -8.93
C GLN A 4 29.60 -25.38 -8.17
N LYS A 5 28.56 -25.80 -7.45
CA LYS A 5 27.77 -24.91 -6.60
C LYS A 5 28.38 -24.82 -5.21
N ILE A 6 28.73 -23.61 -4.78
CA ILE A 6 29.21 -23.31 -3.43
C ILE A 6 28.15 -22.44 -2.75
N THR A 7 27.76 -22.79 -1.52
CA THR A 7 26.73 -22.06 -0.76
C THR A 7 27.30 -21.56 0.57
N TYR A 8 27.15 -20.27 0.84
CA TYR A 8 27.56 -19.63 2.09
C TYR A 8 26.33 -19.18 2.88
N LYS A 9 26.38 -19.27 4.21
CA LYS A 9 25.26 -18.86 5.10
C LYS A 9 25.20 -17.35 5.35
N LYS A 10 26.33 -16.64 5.22
CA LYS A 10 26.45 -15.21 5.52
C LYS A 10 26.53 -14.41 4.22
N HIS A 11 26.05 -13.18 4.25
CA HIS A 11 26.31 -12.20 3.20
C HIS A 11 27.73 -11.64 3.38
N GLY A 12 28.36 -11.19 2.30
CA GLY A 12 29.74 -10.74 2.34
C GLY A 12 30.42 -10.74 0.98
N ILE A 13 31.69 -10.34 0.98
CA ILE A 13 32.55 -10.35 -0.20
C ILE A 13 33.40 -11.62 -0.16
N TYR A 14 33.33 -12.41 -1.22
CA TYR A 14 34.07 -13.65 -1.39
C TYR A 14 35.06 -13.52 -2.54
N ASN A 15 36.32 -13.88 -2.29
CA ASN A 15 37.31 -14.05 -3.35
C ASN A 15 37.37 -15.54 -3.70
N CYS A 16 36.79 -15.91 -4.84
CA CYS A 16 36.80 -17.27 -5.34
C CYS A 16 38.00 -17.45 -6.26
N THR A 17 38.85 -18.44 -5.99
CA THR A 17 40.00 -18.78 -6.84
C THR A 17 39.77 -20.15 -7.45
N LEU A 18 39.78 -20.22 -8.78
CA LEU A 18 39.77 -21.47 -9.53
C LEU A 18 41.21 -21.85 -9.83
N LEU A 19 41.60 -23.08 -9.48
CA LEU A 19 42.88 -23.66 -9.84
C LEU A 19 42.60 -24.85 -10.76
N VAL A 20 43.23 -24.84 -11.94
CA VAL A 20 43.09 -25.88 -12.95
C VAL A 20 44.45 -26.51 -13.15
N SER A 21 44.50 -27.84 -13.11
CA SER A 21 45.70 -28.62 -13.38
C SER A 21 45.47 -29.50 -14.60
N ASP A 22 46.45 -29.55 -15.51
CA ASP A 22 46.48 -30.47 -16.64
C ASP A 22 47.15 -31.80 -16.24
N GLU A 23 46.98 -32.85 -17.05
CA GLU A 23 47.56 -34.18 -16.81
C GLU A 23 49.10 -34.17 -16.77
N THR A 24 49.72 -33.19 -17.42
CA THR A 24 51.18 -32.98 -17.40
C THR A 24 51.65 -32.19 -16.17
N GLY A 25 50.77 -31.89 -15.21
CA GLY A 25 51.09 -31.17 -13.96
C GLY A 25 51.18 -29.64 -14.09
N ARG A 26 50.86 -29.06 -15.25
CA ARG A 26 50.79 -27.59 -15.42
C ARG A 26 49.58 -27.04 -14.70
N GLN A 27 49.73 -25.89 -14.05
CA GLN A 27 48.65 -25.25 -13.30
C GLN A 27 48.37 -23.84 -13.79
N ALA A 28 47.10 -23.47 -13.84
CA ALA A 28 46.63 -22.11 -14.05
C ALA A 28 45.68 -21.74 -12.91
N LYS A 29 45.66 -20.45 -12.55
CA LYS A 29 44.73 -19.91 -11.55
C LYS A 29 44.03 -18.67 -12.08
N ASP A 30 42.79 -18.50 -11.68
CA ASP A 30 42.02 -17.28 -11.90
C ASP A 30 41.19 -16.95 -10.65
N SER A 31 40.96 -15.67 -10.40
CA SER A 31 40.27 -15.20 -9.20
C SER A 31 39.17 -14.21 -9.53
N ILE A 32 37.97 -14.45 -8.99
CA ILE A 32 36.81 -13.56 -9.12
C ILE A 32 36.32 -13.10 -7.75
N LYS A 33 35.93 -11.83 -7.67
CA LYS A 33 35.28 -11.24 -6.51
C LYS A 33 33.77 -11.37 -6.64
N VAL A 34 33.13 -12.01 -5.68
CA VAL A 34 31.68 -12.22 -5.61
C VAL A 34 31.13 -11.46 -4.42
N ILE A 35 30.15 -10.58 -4.65
CA ILE A 35 29.50 -9.79 -3.61
C ILE A 35 28.11 -10.37 -3.36
N VAL A 36 27.89 -10.92 -2.17
CA VAL A 36 26.57 -11.41 -1.73
C VAL A 36 25.96 -10.34 -0.84
N GLU A 37 24.92 -9.67 -1.34
CA GLU A 37 24.23 -8.63 -0.59
C GLU A 37 23.35 -9.19 0.54
N ARG A 38 23.14 -8.38 1.58
CA ARG A 38 22.23 -8.72 2.67
C ARG A 38 20.79 -8.68 2.16
N ASN A 39 20.04 -9.75 2.41
CA ASN A 39 18.59 -9.75 2.20
C ASN A 39 17.92 -8.66 3.07
N ARG A 40 17.16 -7.75 2.46
CA ARG A 40 16.43 -6.67 3.15
C ARG A 40 14.93 -6.93 3.06
N PRO A 41 14.18 -6.86 4.18
CA PRO A 41 12.73 -7.02 4.12
C PRO A 41 12.10 -5.84 3.35
N PRO A 42 10.93 -6.05 2.72
CA PRO A 42 10.19 -4.97 2.09
C PRO A 42 9.72 -3.97 3.15
N ILE A 43 9.75 -2.68 2.81
CA ILE A 43 9.24 -1.60 3.65
C ILE A 43 7.89 -1.16 3.09
N VAL A 44 6.83 -1.27 3.88
CA VAL A 44 5.50 -0.78 3.52
C VAL A 44 5.31 0.62 4.09
N THR A 45 4.91 1.57 3.25
CA THR A 45 4.54 2.92 3.66
C THR A 45 3.05 3.13 3.41
N LEU A 46 2.32 3.56 4.45
CA LEU A 46 0.89 3.86 4.36
C LEU A 46 0.70 5.37 4.28
N ASN A 47 0.02 5.83 3.22
CA ASN A 47 -0.40 7.22 3.10
C ASN A 47 -1.93 7.31 3.28
N ILE A 48 -2.37 7.85 4.41
CA ILE A 48 -3.80 8.02 4.72
C ILE A 48 -4.22 9.43 4.33
N ASN A 49 -4.95 9.55 3.23
CA ASN A 49 -5.52 10.82 2.80
C ASN A 49 -6.91 11.01 3.44
N LYS A 50 -6.98 11.71 4.58
CA LYS A 50 -8.26 12.05 5.22
C LYS A 50 -8.91 13.22 4.48
N LYS A 51 -10.06 12.98 3.84
CA LYS A 51 -10.92 14.07 3.35
C LYS A 51 -11.93 14.43 4.43
N THR A 52 -11.67 15.49 5.18
CA THR A 52 -12.67 16.10 6.05
C THR A 52 -13.67 16.81 5.17
N VAL A 53 -14.88 16.26 5.03
CA VAL A 53 -15.97 16.93 4.31
C VAL A 53 -16.58 17.96 5.24
N GLU A 54 -16.28 19.23 5.04
CA GLU A 54 -16.99 20.32 5.72
C GLU A 54 -18.41 20.42 5.17
N ARG A 55 -19.39 20.00 5.98
CA ARG A 55 -20.81 20.14 5.63
C ARG A 55 -21.33 21.40 6.29
N LYS A 56 -21.82 22.35 5.49
CA LYS A 56 -22.58 23.49 6.02
C LYS A 56 -23.80 22.98 6.75
N PHE A 57 -23.88 23.26 8.04
CA PHE A 57 -25.05 22.94 8.84
C PHE A 57 -26.23 23.76 8.31
N THR A 58 -27.33 23.11 7.95
CA THR A 58 -28.53 23.80 7.43
C THR A 58 -29.63 23.74 8.48
N PRO A 59 -30.65 24.62 8.45
CA PRO A 59 -31.79 24.52 9.37
C PRO A 59 -32.45 23.13 9.38
N LEU A 60 -32.37 22.41 8.26
CA LEU A 60 -32.87 21.05 8.11
C LEU A 60 -32.06 20.00 8.90
N SER A 61 -30.77 20.24 9.18
CA SER A 61 -29.95 19.36 10.02
C SER A 61 -30.21 19.52 11.52
N VAL A 62 -30.72 20.67 11.96
CA VAL A 62 -31.23 20.86 13.35
C VAL A 62 -32.43 19.97 13.58
N LEU A 63 -33.32 19.88 12.59
CA LEU A 63 -34.52 19.07 12.66
C LEU A 63 -34.10 17.63 13.02
N ALA A 64 -33.09 17.05 12.35
CA ALA A 64 -32.63 15.66 12.54
C ALA A 64 -32.20 15.26 13.98
N LEU A 65 -32.06 16.23 14.89
CA LEU A 65 -31.73 16.04 16.30
C LEU A 65 -32.96 15.88 17.21
N LEU A 66 -34.19 16.05 16.71
CA LEU A 66 -35.40 15.99 17.53
C LEU A 66 -35.75 14.55 17.97
N PRO A 67 -36.18 14.36 19.23
CA PRO A 67 -36.57 13.05 19.77
C PRO A 67 -37.93 12.57 19.23
N PHE A 68 -38.11 11.24 19.15
CA PHE A 68 -39.40 10.61 18.80
C PHE A 68 -40.51 10.98 19.81
N PRO A 69 -41.80 11.06 19.41
CA PRO A 69 -42.40 10.47 18.20
C PRO A 69 -42.74 11.44 17.06
N PHE A 70 -42.36 12.72 17.12
CA PHE A 70 -42.74 13.73 16.12
C PHE A 70 -41.93 13.68 14.81
N TRP A 71 -41.35 12.52 14.49
CA TRP A 71 -40.28 12.40 13.49
C TRP A 71 -40.60 11.41 12.35
N PRO A 72 -41.23 11.85 11.26
CA PRO A 72 -41.60 10.95 10.15
C PRO A 72 -40.40 10.47 9.31
N TYR A 73 -39.19 11.02 9.50
CA TYR A 73 -38.05 10.82 8.59
C TYR A 73 -37.00 9.78 9.05
N LYS A 74 -37.10 9.21 10.26
CA LYS A 74 -36.12 8.23 10.78
C LYS A 74 -36.32 6.82 10.20
N TRP A 75 -37.49 6.52 9.63
CA TRP A 75 -37.77 5.27 8.93
C TRP A 75 -37.17 5.23 7.50
N ALA A 76 -36.64 6.35 7.02
CA ALA A 76 -35.91 6.40 5.76
C ALA A 76 -34.47 5.92 6.01
N GLY A 77 -34.18 4.66 5.70
CA GLY A 77 -32.83 4.11 5.72
C GLY A 77 -31.82 5.00 4.98
N ASN A 78 -30.62 5.08 5.54
CA ASN A 78 -29.41 5.72 5.01
C ASN A 78 -29.51 7.24 4.87
N GLN A 79 -28.93 7.97 5.83
CA GLN A 79 -28.86 9.43 5.86
C GLN A 79 -28.23 10.04 4.59
N GLN A 80 -27.39 9.29 3.85
CA GLN A 80 -26.82 9.70 2.57
C GLN A 80 -27.88 9.82 1.47
N MET A 81 -28.80 8.87 1.35
CA MET A 81 -29.90 8.93 0.38
C MET A 81 -30.86 10.10 0.66
N PHE A 82 -31.06 10.45 1.93
CA PHE A 82 -31.85 11.62 2.32
C PHE A 82 -31.19 12.92 1.86
N LEU A 83 -29.87 13.05 2.05
CA LEU A 83 -29.10 14.22 1.64
C LEU A 83 -29.05 14.37 0.12
N ASP A 84 -28.81 13.28 -0.63
CA ASP A 84 -28.85 13.28 -2.10
C ASP A 84 -30.22 13.69 -2.66
N ARG A 85 -31.31 13.35 -1.96
CA ARG A 85 -32.68 13.73 -2.34
C ARG A 85 -32.93 15.23 -2.12
N ILE A 86 -32.42 15.79 -1.04
CA ILE A 86 -32.50 17.23 -0.76
C ILE A 86 -31.66 18.02 -1.77
N GLU A 87 -30.46 17.53 -2.08
CA GLU A 87 -29.55 18.18 -3.03
C GLU A 87 -30.14 18.20 -4.44
N ARG A 88 -30.75 17.08 -4.90
CA ARG A 88 -31.53 17.06 -6.15
C ARG A 88 -32.65 18.09 -6.15
N LYS A 89 -33.46 18.14 -5.08
CA LYS A 89 -34.59 19.07 -5.02
C LYS A 89 -34.15 20.53 -4.96
N LYS A 90 -33.02 20.85 -4.32
CA LYS A 90 -32.43 22.20 -4.33
C LYS A 90 -31.95 22.61 -5.72
N ARG A 91 -31.35 21.68 -6.46
CA ARG A 91 -30.93 21.88 -7.85
C ARG A 91 -32.12 22.14 -8.77
N ASP A 92 -33.21 21.41 -8.58
CA ASP A 92 -34.46 21.59 -9.35
C ASP A 92 -35.17 22.91 -9.03
N MET A 93 -34.97 23.45 -7.81
CA MET A 93 -35.52 24.75 -7.39
C MET A 93 -34.60 25.94 -7.70
N GLY A 94 -33.45 25.73 -8.37
CA GLY A 94 -32.54 26.81 -8.77
C GLY A 94 -31.88 27.55 -7.61
N LEU A 95 -31.81 26.95 -6.41
CA LEU A 95 -31.23 27.57 -5.21
C LEU A 95 -29.73 27.21 -5.04
N GLY A 96 -28.99 27.20 -6.15
CA GLY A 96 -27.55 26.90 -6.21
C GLY A 96 -26.71 28.17 -6.24
#